data_AF-A0A940T3Y3-F1
#
_entry.id   AF-A0A940T3Y3-F1
#
_cell.length_a   1.000
_cell.length_b   1.000
_cell.length_c   1.000
_cell.angle_alpha   90.00
_cell.angle_beta   90.00
_cell.angle_gamma   90.00
#
_symmetry.space_group_name_H-M   'P 1'
#
loop_
_entity.id
_entity.type
_entity.pdbx_description
1 polymer ?
#
loop_
_entity_poly.entity_id
_entity_poly.type
_entity_poly.pdbx_seq_one_letter_code
_entity_poly.pdbx_strand_id
1 'polypeptide(L)'
;MNDKKHYYVSVSGKSVEAEPSRTEQLQVMATESEINHLQTLLDREKQNDDYTAQRAPIPYKSADHDPATDQFNDNLMEVYRAIYQLGTEETKHHIRSLNIIQELKNTDYNHPGYEQK
;
A
#
# COMPACT_ATOMS: atom_id res chain seq x y z
N MET A 1 2.99 24.49 14.67
CA MET A 1 3.93 24.43 13.53
C MET A 1 4.08 22.99 13.14
N ASN A 2 3.48 22.57 12.02
CA ASN A 2 3.59 21.20 11.53
C ASN A 2 4.78 21.13 10.56
N ASP A 3 5.96 20.90 11.13
CA ASP A 3 7.18 20.69 10.34
C ASP A 3 7.07 19.32 9.64
N LYS A 4 6.98 19.34 8.31
CA LYS A 4 6.97 18.12 7.50
C LYS A 4 8.41 17.72 7.21
N LYS A 5 8.77 16.50 7.58
CA LYS A 5 10.09 15.92 7.32
C LYS A 5 9.99 14.85 6.23
N HIS A 6 11.12 14.59 5.59
CA HIS A 6 11.22 13.48 4.65
C HIS A 6 11.37 12.19 5.41
N TYR A 7 10.60 11.19 5.01
CA TYR A 7 10.68 9.83 5.51
C TYR A 7 10.68 8.86 4.33
N TYR A 8 11.23 7.68 4.58
CA TYR A 8 11.37 6.59 3.63
C TYR A 8 10.63 5.39 4.18
N VAL A 9 9.64 4.92 3.43
CA VAL A 9 8.72 3.87 3.87
C VAL A 9 9.01 2.60 3.10
N SER A 10 9.38 1.54 3.80
CA SER A 10 9.47 0.20 3.21
C SER A 10 8.17 -0.56 3.48
N VAL A 11 7.36 -0.77 2.44
CA VAL A 11 6.14 -1.57 2.57
C VAL A 11 6.49 -3.04 2.82
N SER A 12 7.48 -3.57 2.09
CA SER A 12 7.97 -4.94 2.25
C SER A 12 8.61 -5.17 3.63
N GLY A 13 9.35 -4.19 4.15
CA GLY A 13 9.96 -4.23 5.47
C GLY A 13 9.01 -3.84 6.62
N LYS A 14 7.82 -3.32 6.29
CA LYS A 14 6.85 -2.74 7.24
C LYS A 14 7.48 -1.74 8.22
N SER A 15 8.37 -0.89 7.69
CA SER A 15 9.15 0.05 8.49
C SER A 15 9.19 1.43 7.86
N VAL A 16 9.36 2.43 8.71
CA VAL A 16 9.63 3.81 8.31
C VAL A 16 11.01 4.23 8.82
N GLU A 17 11.80 4.85 7.95
CA GLU A 17 13.13 5.35 8.24
C GLU A 17 13.23 6.84 7.89
N ALA A 18 14.07 7.58 8.62
CA ALA A 18 14.35 8.98 8.33
C ALA A 18 15.45 9.15 7.26
N GLU A 19 16.17 8.07 6.94
CA GLU A 19 17.25 8.03 5.98
C GLU A 19 16.96 7.01 4.89
N PRO A 20 17.46 7.22 3.66
CA PRO A 20 17.29 6.26 2.58
C PRO A 20 18.13 5.00 2.85
N SER A 21 17.53 3.82 2.68
CA SER A 21 18.24 2.55 2.71
C SER A 21 18.54 2.01 1.32
N ARG A 22 19.19 0.86 1.26
CA ARG A 22 19.49 0.14 0.00
C ARG A 22 18.30 -0.67 -0.54
N THR A 23 17.17 -0.67 0.16
CA THR A 23 15.97 -1.41 -0.23
C THR A 23 14.99 -0.52 -0.97
N GLU A 24 14.06 -1.11 -1.70
CA GLU A 24 12.97 -0.35 -2.34
C GLU A 24 12.13 0.34 -1.26
N GLN A 25 12.21 1.67 -1.24
CA GLN A 25 11.51 2.53 -0.29
C GLN A 25 10.75 3.62 -1.03
N LEU A 26 9.58 3.97 -0.49
CA LEU A 26 8.73 5.03 -0.98
C LEU A 26 8.97 6.30 -0.17
N GLN A 27 9.27 7.40 -0.86
CA GLN A 27 9.56 8.67 -0.21
C GLN A 27 8.25 9.40 0.12
N VAL A 28 8.12 9.84 1.37
CA VAL A 28 6.95 10.58 1.87
C VAL A 28 7.38 11.84 2.62
N MET A 29 6.51 12.84 2.62
CA MET A 29 6.64 14.09 3.36
C MET A 29 5.50 14.19 4.37
N ALA A 30 5.83 13.95 5.63
CA ALA A 30 4.85 13.82 6.70
C ALA A 30 5.31 14.54 7.96
N THR A 31 4.36 14.89 8.80
CA THR A 31 4.58 15.35 10.16
C THR A 31 4.79 14.15 11.08
N GLU A 32 5.33 14.37 12.29
CA GLU A 32 5.50 13.30 13.27
C GLU A 32 4.19 12.58 13.62
N SER A 33 3.04 13.27 13.60
CA SER A 33 1.75 12.62 13.81
C SER A 33 1.32 11.74 12.64
N GLU A 34 1.51 12.21 11.41
CA GLU A 34 1.15 11.47 10.19
C GLU A 34 2.04 10.23 10.03
N ILE A 35 3.34 10.35 10.33
CA ILE A 35 4.27 9.23 10.22
C ILE A 35 4.05 8.17 11.31
N ASN A 36 3.70 8.60 12.54
CA ASN A 36 3.31 7.67 13.60
C ASN A 36 2.03 6.90 13.26
N HIS A 37 1.08 7.57 12.60
CA HIS A 37 -0.13 6.91 12.10
C HIS A 37 0.21 5.87 11.04
N LEU A 38 1.08 6.21 10.07
CA LEU A 38 1.54 5.27 9.06
C LEU A 38 2.28 4.06 9.67
N GLN A 39 3.17 4.28 10.64
CA GLN A 39 3.84 3.20 11.36
C GLN A 39 2.84 2.28 12.07
N THR A 40 1.78 2.84 12.66
CA THR A 40 0.71 2.04 13.30
C THR A 40 0.00 1.14 12.30
N LEU A 41 -0.25 1.61 11.06
CA LEU A 41 -0.85 0.79 10.00
C LEU A 41 0.09 -0.36 9.60
N LEU A 42 1.39 -0.09 9.46
CA LEU A 42 2.41 -1.10 9.14
C LEU A 42 2.54 -2.15 10.25
N ASP A 43 2.50 -1.74 11.52
CA ASP A 43 2.57 -2.64 12.66
C ASP A 43 1.35 -3.56 12.75
N ARG A 44 0.15 -3.05 12.43
CA ARG A 44 -1.07 -3.88 12.33
C ARG A 44 -0.93 -4.96 11.25
N GLU A 45 -0.39 -4.59 10.10
CA GLU A 45 -0.11 -5.55 9.03
C GLU A 45 0.93 -6.58 9.42
N LYS A 46 1.93 -6.20 10.21
CA LYS A 46 2.91 -7.15 10.74
C LYS A 46 2.26 -8.15 11.70
N GLN A 47 1.42 -7.68 12.61
CA GLN A 47 0.71 -8.53 13.56
C GLN A 47 -0.28 -9.49 12.89
N ASN A 48 -0.97 -9.03 11.83
CA ASN A 48 -1.91 -9.87 11.09
C ASN A 48 -1.19 -11.02 10.34
N ASP A 49 -0.01 -10.74 9.77
CA ASP A 49 0.83 -11.77 9.16
C ASP A 49 1.30 -12.80 10.21
N ASP A 50 1.78 -12.34 11.36
CA ASP A 50 2.24 -13.22 12.44
C ASP A 50 1.10 -14.11 12.99
N TYR A 51 -0.12 -13.58 13.06
CA TYR A 51 -1.31 -14.32 13.48
C TYR A 51 -1.74 -15.36 12.43
N THR A 52 -1.67 -14.99 11.15
CA THR A 52 -2.01 -15.88 10.03
C THR A 52 -0.97 -16.98 9.86
N ALA A 53 0.31 -16.67 10.03
CA ALA A 53 1.41 -17.62 9.97
C ALA A 53 1.38 -18.68 11.09
N GLN A 54 0.90 -18.31 12.29
CA GLN A 54 0.74 -19.23 13.42
C GLN A 54 -0.40 -20.26 13.24
N ARG A 55 -1.34 -20.04 12.31
CA ARG A 55 -2.51 -20.91 12.10
C ARG A 55 -2.32 -22.06 11.11
N ALA A 56 -1.07 -22.41 10.77
CA ALA A 56 -0.71 -23.51 9.86
C ALA A 56 -1.09 -23.23 8.37
N PRO A 57 -0.43 -23.87 7.39
CA PRO A 57 -0.68 -23.62 5.98
C PRO A 57 -2.03 -24.21 5.61
N ILE A 58 -3.09 -23.40 5.67
CA ILE A 58 -4.35 -23.74 5.02
C ILE A 58 -4.10 -23.52 3.53
N PRO A 59 -4.10 -24.56 2.67
CA PRO A 59 -4.08 -24.34 1.25
C PRO A 59 -5.35 -23.56 0.93
N TYR A 60 -5.16 -22.30 0.54
CA TYR A 60 -6.21 -21.35 0.18
C TYR A 60 -7.04 -22.00 -0.93
N LYS A 61 -8.12 -22.67 -0.52
CA LYS A 61 -9.11 -23.23 -1.44
C LYS A 61 -9.65 -22.04 -2.23
N SER A 62 -9.55 -22.16 -3.55
CA SER A 62 -10.03 -21.20 -4.55
C SER A 62 -9.06 -20.08 -4.94
N ALA A 63 -7.80 -20.44 -5.19
CA ALA A 63 -7.13 -19.88 -6.35
C ALA A 63 -7.83 -20.44 -7.60
N ASP A 64 -8.91 -19.79 -8.03
CA ASP A 64 -9.49 -19.83 -9.38
C ASP A 64 -10.91 -19.26 -9.31
N HIS A 65 -11.04 -17.96 -9.60
CA HIS A 65 -12.04 -17.40 -10.53
C HIS A 65 -11.86 -15.87 -10.64
N ASP A 66 -10.63 -15.44 -10.93
CA ASP A 66 -10.15 -14.32 -11.76
C ASP A 66 -8.79 -13.81 -11.20
N PRO A 67 -7.66 -14.13 -11.85
CA PRO A 67 -6.52 -14.72 -11.12
C PRO A 67 -5.46 -13.74 -10.61
N ALA A 68 -5.69 -12.42 -10.67
CA ALA A 68 -4.59 -11.45 -10.52
C ALA A 68 -4.67 -10.45 -9.35
N THR A 69 -5.82 -10.12 -8.75
CA THR A 69 -5.90 -8.80 -8.05
C THR A 69 -6.85 -8.67 -6.87
N ASP A 70 -7.68 -9.66 -6.53
CA ASP A 70 -8.75 -9.49 -5.51
C ASP A 70 -8.31 -9.67 -4.05
N GLN A 71 -7.00 -9.75 -3.79
CA GLN A 71 -6.41 -9.96 -2.47
C GLN A 71 -5.34 -8.93 -2.11
N PHE A 72 -5.53 -7.69 -2.52
CA PHE A 72 -4.94 -6.61 -1.73
C PHE A 72 -5.72 -6.53 -0.42
N ASN A 73 -5.14 -7.04 0.67
CA ASN A 73 -5.76 -7.04 1.99
C ASN A 73 -6.22 -5.61 2.35
N ASP A 74 -7.41 -5.42 2.92
CA ASP A 74 -7.99 -4.08 3.17
C ASP A 74 -7.02 -3.16 3.93
N ASN A 75 -6.29 -3.73 4.88
CA ASN A 75 -5.26 -3.05 5.65
C ASN A 75 -4.05 -2.63 4.80
N LEU A 76 -3.58 -3.48 3.87
CA LEU A 76 -2.48 -3.13 2.97
C LEU A 76 -2.93 -2.02 2.02
N MET A 77 -4.18 -2.04 1.56
CA MET A 77 -4.75 -0.94 0.78
C MET A 77 -4.79 0.37 1.59
N GLU A 78 -5.08 0.31 2.89
CA GLU A 78 -5.01 1.47 3.79
C GLU A 78 -3.58 2.03 3.91
N VAL A 79 -2.57 1.16 4.03
CA VAL A 79 -1.15 1.55 4.02
C VAL A 79 -0.79 2.28 2.72
N TYR A 80 -1.10 1.72 1.56
CA TYR A 80 -0.77 2.36 0.28
C TYR A 80 -1.54 3.66 0.05
N ARG A 81 -2.78 3.77 0.54
CA ARG A 81 -3.53 5.04 0.54
C ARG A 81 -2.84 6.11 1.38
N ALA A 82 -2.40 5.77 2.60
CA ALA A 82 -1.67 6.69 3.46
C ALA A 82 -0.33 7.12 2.82
N ILE A 83 0.42 6.18 2.22
CA ILE A 83 1.65 6.49 1.49
C ILE A 83 1.36 7.36 0.27
N TYR A 84 0.26 7.13 -0.46
CA TYR A 84 -0.11 7.96 -1.60
C TYR A 84 -0.43 9.41 -1.19
N GLN A 85 -1.12 9.60 -0.06
CA GLN A 85 -1.46 10.92 0.47
C GLN A 85 -0.23 11.70 0.95
N LEU A 86 0.71 11.00 1.60
CA LEU A 86 1.92 11.60 2.15
C LEU A 86 3.10 11.59 1.15
N GLY A 87 2.99 10.84 0.07
CA GLY A 87 4.06 10.57 -0.89
C GLY A 87 4.47 11.78 -1.72
N THR A 88 5.71 11.75 -2.18
CA THR A 88 6.19 12.63 -3.25
C THR A 88 5.49 12.29 -4.57
N GLU A 89 5.60 13.17 -5.56
CA GLU A 89 5.02 12.92 -6.89
C GLU A 89 5.56 11.63 -7.52
N GLU A 90 6.84 11.32 -7.32
CA GLU A 90 7.45 10.06 -7.76
C GLU A 90 6.75 8.85 -7.09
N THR A 91 6.59 8.87 -5.77
CA THR A 91 5.89 7.84 -5.01
C THR A 91 4.44 7.67 -5.48
N LYS A 92 3.72 8.76 -5.73
CA LYS A 92 2.35 8.72 -6.26
C LYS A 92 2.29 8.13 -7.67
N HIS A 93 3.26 8.47 -8.52
CA HIS A 93 3.38 7.88 -9.86
C HIS A 93 3.66 6.38 -9.78
N HIS A 94 4.58 5.96 -8.90
CA HIS A 94 4.88 4.55 -8.67
C HIS A 94 3.62 3.79 -8.21
N ILE A 95 2.92 4.28 -7.19
CA ILE A 95 1.69 3.65 -6.67
C ILE A 95 0.59 3.58 -7.73
N ARG A 96 0.43 4.62 -8.55
CA ARG A 96 -0.52 4.59 -9.69
C ARG A 96 -0.15 3.51 -10.71
N SER A 97 1.14 3.34 -11.00
CA SER A 97 1.63 2.33 -11.95
C SER A 97 1.35 0.89 -11.48
N LEU A 98 1.33 0.68 -10.16
CA LEU A 98 1.00 -0.62 -9.56
C LEU A 98 -0.47 -1.02 -9.75
N ASN A 99 -1.36 -0.08 -10.12
CA ASN A 99 -2.79 -0.33 -10.35
C ASN A 99 -3.56 -0.93 -9.15
N ILE A 100 -3.03 -0.76 -7.94
CA ILE A 100 -3.54 -1.34 -6.69
C ILE A 100 -4.66 -0.53 -6.02
N ILE A 101 -4.76 0.79 -6.28
CA ILE A 101 -5.84 1.62 -5.75
C ILE A 101 -6.87 1.84 -6.87
N GLN A 102 -7.97 1.08 -6.85
CA GLN A 102 -8.99 1.14 -7.90
C GLN A 102 -9.63 2.54 -8.03
N GLU A 103 -9.79 3.26 -6.92
CA GLU A 103 -10.32 4.63 -6.91
C GLU A 103 -9.45 5.63 -7.71
N LEU A 104 -8.15 5.38 -7.84
CA LEU A 104 -7.25 6.21 -8.66
C LEU A 104 -7.45 5.98 -10.17
N LYS A 105 -8.03 4.85 -10.57
CA LYS A 105 -8.32 4.54 -11.98
C LYS A 105 -9.42 5.45 -12.54
N ASN A 106 -10.30 5.98 -11.70
CA ASN A 106 -11.44 6.79 -12.15
C ASN A 106 -11.09 8.22 -12.64
N THR A 107 -9.81 8.54 -12.82
CA THR A 107 -9.41 9.86 -13.35
C THR A 107 -9.38 9.95 -14.88
N ASP A 108 -9.44 8.83 -15.62
CA ASP A 108 -9.50 8.86 -17.09
C ASP A 108 -10.05 7.57 -17.75
N TYR A 109 -10.81 6.74 -17.03
CA TYR A 109 -11.42 5.54 -17.61
C TYR A 109 -12.72 5.89 -18.35
N ASN A 110 -12.58 6.32 -19.60
CA ASN A 110 -13.63 6.19 -20.60
C ASN A 110 -13.75 4.69 -20.94
N HIS A 111 -14.65 3.97 -20.27
CA HIS A 111 -14.99 2.58 -20.61
C HIS A 111 -15.86 2.55 -21.88
N PRO A 112 -15.36 2.11 -23.06
CA PRO A 112 -16.27 1.51 -24.04
C PRO A 112 -16.75 0.18 -23.43
N GLY A 113 -18.02 0.17 -23.03
CA GLY A 113 -18.65 -1.00 -22.42
C GLY A 113 -18.48 -2.25 -23.27
N TYR A 114 -18.35 -3.37 -22.58
CA TYR A 114 -18.39 -4.72 -23.13
C TYR A 114 -19.67 -4.88 -23.96
N GLU A 115 -19.55 -4.88 -25.29
CA GLU A 115 -20.61 -5.39 -26.16
C GLU A 115 -20.68 -6.90 -25.95
N GLN A 116 -21.65 -7.33 -25.16
CA GLN A 116 -22.08 -8.72 -25.13
C GLN A 116 -22.65 -9.07 -26.50
N LYS A 117 -21.99 -9.99 -27.22
CA LYS A 117 -22.50 -10.63 -28.43
C LYS A 117 -23.16 -11.95 -28.10
#